data_AF-A0A1Z4IJ82-F1
#
_entry.id   AF-A0A1Z4IJ82-F1
#
_cell.length_a   1.000
_cell.length_b   1.000
_cell.length_c   1.000
_cell.angle_alpha   90.00
_cell.angle_beta   90.00
_cell.angle_gamma   90.00
#
_symmetry.space_group_name_H-M   'P 1'
#
loop_
_entity.id
_entity.type
_entity.pdbx_description
1 polymer ?
#
loop_
_entity_poly.entity_id
_entity_poly.type
_entity_poly.pdbx_seq_one_letter_code
_entity_poly.pdbx_strand_id
1 'polypeptide(L)'
;MGKHKKKQKNVPPWLAHENLFIPKTVQQITTDAGWEIISFDDAFRFFSPQTITDWRESFLEGFDDISDLISAQSVDIGLEDEAAVDKFLDNYKPQQINVVVAKAVYDTHAWVRVLLISTPEDEEYYFHNHEIEAIRLGIGLRRYLNLDIPVINDSQDAVRHLQGKYPNIGWQPRHCVSLAHCLKIAQATKVYNEQAWGEEWDEVLDEELVSDGTVG
;
A
#
# COMPACT_ATOMS: atom_id res chain seq x y z
N MET A 1 26.63 27.58 -37.98
CA MET A 1 26.19 26.51 -37.05
C MET A 1 24.98 26.98 -36.27
N GLY A 2 23.76 26.75 -36.78
CA GLY A 2 22.52 27.11 -36.09
C GLY A 2 21.93 25.90 -35.37
N LYS A 3 21.80 25.96 -34.05
CA LYS A 3 21.16 24.90 -33.24
C LYS A 3 19.67 24.86 -33.59
N HIS A 4 19.19 23.73 -34.12
CA HIS A 4 17.76 23.50 -34.33
C HIS A 4 17.03 23.49 -32.96
N LYS A 5 16.11 24.44 -32.74
CA LYS A 5 15.14 24.36 -31.65
C LYS A 5 14.24 23.14 -31.90
N LYS A 6 14.29 22.14 -31.01
CA LYS A 6 13.32 21.03 -31.01
C LYS A 6 11.91 21.62 -30.88
N LYS A 7 11.04 21.33 -31.84
CA LYS A 7 9.61 21.65 -31.74
C LYS A 7 9.06 20.95 -30.51
N GLN A 8 8.49 21.71 -29.57
CA GLN A 8 7.64 21.16 -28.51
C GLN A 8 6.53 20.37 -29.19
N LYS A 9 6.38 19.09 -28.82
CA LYS A 9 5.18 18.32 -29.16
C LYS A 9 3.99 19.04 -28.53
N ASN A 10 2.92 19.27 -29.30
CA ASN A 10 1.65 19.77 -28.77
C ASN A 10 1.13 18.74 -27.75
N VAL A 11 1.33 19.03 -26.47
CA VAL A 11 0.69 18.31 -25.38
C VAL A 11 -0.77 18.80 -25.35
N PRO A 12 -1.76 17.91 -25.27
CA PRO A 12 -3.16 18.30 -25.16
C PRO A 12 -3.40 19.26 -23.98
N PRO A 13 -4.31 20.25 -24.09
CA PRO A 13 -4.47 21.31 -23.08
C PRO A 13 -4.76 20.80 -21.67
N TRP A 14 -5.51 19.69 -21.52
CA TRP A 14 -5.79 19.08 -20.22
C TRP A 14 -4.52 18.49 -19.55
N LEU A 15 -3.57 17.99 -20.34
CA LEU A 15 -2.26 17.53 -19.87
C LEU A 15 -1.29 18.70 -19.59
N ALA A 16 -1.60 19.91 -20.08
CA ALA A 16 -0.81 21.12 -19.82
C ALA A 16 -1.21 21.84 -18.51
N HIS A 17 -2.33 21.46 -17.90
CA HIS A 17 -2.89 22.08 -16.69
C HIS A 17 -2.77 21.24 -15.41
N GLU A 18 -2.38 19.97 -15.49
CA GLU A 18 -2.16 19.15 -14.31
C GLU A 18 -0.80 19.48 -13.68
N ASN A 19 -0.74 20.60 -12.95
CA ASN A 19 0.39 20.86 -12.07
C ASN A 19 0.28 19.98 -10.82
N LEU A 20 0.55 18.68 -10.97
CA LEU A 20 0.58 17.72 -9.87
C LEU A 20 1.74 18.01 -8.91
N PHE A 21 2.80 18.66 -9.40
CA PHE A 21 3.99 18.91 -8.64
C PHE A 21 3.77 20.00 -7.58
N ILE A 22 4.04 19.65 -6.32
CA ILE A 22 4.15 20.61 -5.23
C ILE A 22 5.64 20.78 -4.92
N PRO A 23 6.20 22.00 -4.96
CA PRO A 23 7.58 22.26 -4.56
C PRO A 23 7.85 21.78 -3.14
N LYS A 24 9.05 21.26 -2.89
CA LYS A 24 9.45 20.79 -1.55
C LYS A 24 9.25 21.89 -0.51
N THR A 25 8.52 21.58 0.55
CA THR A 25 8.27 22.47 1.70
C THR A 25 9.05 21.99 2.91
N VAL A 26 9.16 22.84 3.94
CA VAL A 26 9.79 22.47 5.23
C VAL A 26 8.92 21.45 5.98
N GLN A 27 7.60 21.53 5.81
CA GLN A 27 6.63 20.65 6.44
C GLN A 27 5.77 19.99 5.36
N GLN A 28 5.92 18.68 5.21
CA GLN A 28 5.14 17.85 4.30
C GLN A 28 5.02 16.45 4.88
N ILE A 29 3.86 15.83 4.74
CA ILE A 29 3.68 14.39 5.01
C ILE A 29 4.14 13.66 3.74
N THR A 30 5.07 12.72 3.89
CA THR A 30 5.48 11.86 2.77
C THR A 30 4.75 10.53 2.85
N THR A 31 4.29 10.02 1.72
CA THR A 31 3.59 8.73 1.62
C THR A 31 4.20 7.87 0.52
N ASP A 32 4.12 6.55 0.70
CA ASP A 32 4.64 5.53 -0.22
C ASP A 32 3.86 4.23 0.00
N ALA A 33 3.69 3.42 -1.03
CA ALA A 33 3.29 2.03 -0.89
C ALA A 33 4.45 1.10 -1.23
N GLY A 34 4.43 -0.11 -0.67
CA GLY A 34 5.45 -1.10 -1.00
C GLY A 34 5.26 -2.42 -0.27
N TRP A 35 6.25 -3.29 -0.40
CA TRP A 35 6.22 -4.62 0.18
C TRP A 35 7.03 -4.70 1.47
N GLU A 36 6.55 -5.52 2.39
CA GLU A 36 7.26 -5.96 3.57
C GLU A 36 7.17 -7.47 3.68
N ILE A 37 8.24 -8.08 4.22
CA ILE A 37 8.25 -9.50 4.55
C ILE A 37 7.91 -9.63 6.03
N ILE A 38 6.90 -10.42 6.35
CA ILE A 38 6.51 -10.74 7.73
C ILE A 38 6.50 -12.26 7.94
N SER A 39 6.51 -12.69 9.20
CA SER A 39 6.28 -14.10 9.50
C SER A 39 4.82 -14.46 9.21
N PHE A 40 4.56 -15.71 8.82
CA PHE A 40 3.18 -16.18 8.59
C PHE A 40 2.33 -16.06 9.86
N ASP A 41 2.93 -16.32 11.04
CA ASP A 41 2.23 -16.19 12.31
C ASP A 41 1.89 -14.72 12.66
N ASP A 42 2.70 -13.75 12.21
CA ASP A 42 2.38 -12.31 12.37
C ASP A 42 1.22 -11.85 11.47
N ALA A 43 0.93 -12.56 10.38
CA ALA A 43 -0.18 -12.22 9.47
C ALA A 43 -1.53 -12.18 10.19
N PHE A 44 -1.72 -13.06 11.18
CA PHE A 44 -2.92 -13.13 12.02
C PHE A 44 -3.15 -11.89 12.89
N ARG A 45 -2.15 -10.98 12.99
CA ARG A 45 -2.32 -9.67 13.65
C ARG A 45 -2.98 -8.64 12.73
N PHE A 46 -2.89 -8.86 11.42
CA PHE A 46 -3.26 -7.88 10.40
C PHE A 46 -4.47 -8.28 9.58
N PHE A 47 -4.74 -9.58 9.45
CA PHE A 47 -5.78 -10.13 8.61
C PHE A 47 -6.71 -11.07 9.37
N SER A 48 -7.94 -11.18 8.89
CA SER A 48 -8.87 -12.17 9.41
C SER A 48 -8.37 -13.61 9.14
N PRO A 49 -8.78 -14.61 9.95
CA PRO A 49 -8.50 -16.01 9.67
C PRO A 49 -9.01 -16.48 8.30
N GLN A 50 -10.12 -15.89 7.82
CA GLN A 50 -10.67 -16.21 6.50
C GLN A 50 -9.74 -15.72 5.39
N THR A 51 -9.30 -14.47 5.45
CA THR A 51 -8.37 -13.88 4.48
C THR A 51 -7.08 -14.70 4.35
N ILE A 52 -6.55 -15.20 5.47
CA ILE A 52 -5.34 -16.04 5.48
C ILE A 52 -5.62 -17.41 4.87
N THR A 53 -6.81 -17.98 5.11
CA THR A 53 -7.21 -19.27 4.53
C THR A 53 -7.37 -19.17 3.03
N ASP A 54 -8.11 -18.17 2.54
CA ASP A 54 -8.33 -17.92 1.11
C ASP A 54 -7.00 -17.70 0.39
N TRP A 55 -6.10 -16.90 0.98
CA TRP A 55 -4.77 -16.69 0.44
C TRP A 55 -3.96 -17.99 0.38
N ARG A 56 -3.99 -18.82 1.42
CA ARG A 56 -3.24 -20.09 1.45
C ARG A 56 -3.73 -21.04 0.37
N GLU A 57 -5.04 -21.15 0.17
CA GLU A 57 -5.63 -22.00 -0.87
C GLU A 57 -5.16 -21.54 -2.26
N SER A 58 -5.27 -20.25 -2.57
CA SER A 58 -4.78 -19.69 -3.83
C SER A 58 -3.27 -19.87 -4.02
N PHE A 59 -2.48 -19.68 -2.95
CA PHE A 59 -1.04 -19.90 -3.00
C PHE A 59 -0.70 -21.35 -3.36
N LEU A 60 -1.36 -22.33 -2.73
CA LEU A 60 -1.11 -23.75 -3.00
C LEU A 60 -1.58 -24.16 -4.41
N GLU A 61 -2.69 -23.63 -4.90
CA GLU A 61 -3.17 -23.85 -6.27
C GLU A 61 -2.17 -23.34 -7.33
N GLY A 62 -1.45 -22.25 -7.04
CA GLY A 62 -0.44 -21.67 -7.92
C GLY A 62 0.92 -22.38 -7.92
N PHE A 63 1.12 -23.43 -7.11
CA PHE A 63 2.38 -24.18 -7.08
C PHE A 63 2.36 -25.36 -8.06
N ASP A 64 3.18 -25.25 -9.10
CA ASP A 64 3.35 -26.32 -10.10
C ASP A 64 4.10 -27.54 -9.54
N ASP A 65 4.94 -27.37 -8.52
CA ASP A 65 5.76 -28.44 -7.93
C ASP A 65 5.71 -28.44 -6.38
N ILE A 66 4.94 -29.40 -5.84
CA ILE A 66 4.78 -29.61 -4.39
C ILE A 66 6.07 -30.17 -3.74
N SER A 67 6.97 -30.78 -4.52
CA SER A 67 8.20 -31.39 -4.00
C SER A 67 9.15 -30.36 -3.39
N ASP A 68 9.16 -29.14 -3.94
CA ASP A 68 9.92 -28.01 -3.40
C ASP A 68 9.39 -27.58 -2.02
N LEU A 69 8.06 -27.58 -1.83
CA LEU A 69 7.42 -27.23 -0.55
C LEU A 69 7.75 -28.26 0.54
N ILE A 70 7.69 -29.55 0.20
CA ILE A 70 8.02 -30.65 1.11
C ILE A 70 9.51 -30.59 1.50
N SER A 71 10.38 -30.40 0.51
CA SER A 71 11.83 -30.29 0.71
C SER A 71 12.19 -29.09 1.58
N ALA A 72 11.55 -27.94 1.36
CA ALA A 72 11.77 -26.72 2.15
C ALA A 72 11.40 -26.90 3.64
N GLN A 73 10.42 -27.77 3.94
CA GLN A 73 10.02 -28.09 5.30
C GLN A 73 10.83 -29.24 5.92
N SER A 74 11.81 -29.80 5.18
CA SER A 74 12.63 -30.93 5.63
C SER A 74 11.82 -32.14 6.09
N VAL A 75 10.69 -32.40 5.42
CA VAL A 75 9.81 -33.55 5.70
C VAL A 75 10.06 -34.63 4.66
N ASP A 76 10.11 -35.90 5.09
CA ASP A 76 10.26 -37.06 4.21
C ASP A 76 8.87 -37.64 3.90
N ILE A 77 8.28 -37.22 2.78
CA ILE A 77 6.99 -37.72 2.27
C ILE A 77 7.23 -38.25 0.86
N GLY A 78 6.79 -39.48 0.61
CA GLY A 78 6.75 -40.03 -0.74
C GLY A 78 5.67 -39.33 -1.56
N LEU A 79 6.03 -38.75 -2.71
CA LEU A 79 5.07 -38.08 -3.60
C LEU A 79 3.98 -39.02 -4.15
N GLU A 80 4.21 -40.34 -4.08
CA GLU A 80 3.23 -41.37 -4.47
C GLU A 80 2.18 -41.64 -3.37
N ASP A 81 2.38 -41.15 -2.14
CA ASP A 81 1.42 -41.26 -1.03
C ASP A 81 0.50 -40.03 -1.02
N GLU A 82 -0.53 -40.06 -1.87
CA GLU A 82 -1.51 -38.97 -2.02
C GLU A 82 -2.11 -38.54 -0.67
N ALA A 83 -2.40 -39.48 0.23
CA ALA A 83 -2.98 -39.17 1.54
C ALA A 83 -1.99 -38.44 2.46
N ALA A 84 -0.70 -38.76 2.40
CA ALA A 84 0.34 -38.05 3.14
C ALA A 84 0.60 -36.66 2.56
N VAL A 85 0.57 -36.52 1.23
CA VAL A 85 0.70 -35.23 0.53
C VAL A 85 -0.48 -34.32 0.89
N ASP A 86 -1.72 -34.79 0.78
CA ASP A 86 -2.92 -34.02 1.14
C ASP A 86 -2.84 -33.52 2.59
N LYS A 87 -2.50 -34.41 3.52
CA LYS A 87 -2.35 -34.05 4.94
C LYS A 87 -1.23 -33.04 5.18
N PHE A 88 -0.15 -33.08 4.40
CA PHE A 88 0.91 -32.07 4.46
C PHE A 88 0.41 -30.72 3.97
N LEU A 89 -0.27 -30.69 2.82
CA LEU A 89 -0.82 -29.45 2.23
C LEU A 89 -1.86 -28.80 3.14
N ASP A 90 -2.75 -29.59 3.76
CA ASP A 90 -3.74 -29.12 4.73
C ASP A 90 -3.12 -28.37 5.92
N ASN A 91 -1.89 -28.74 6.29
CA ASN A 91 -1.17 -28.17 7.43
C ASN A 91 0.00 -27.27 7.00
N TYR A 92 0.19 -27.07 5.70
CA TYR A 92 1.31 -26.32 5.19
C TYR A 92 1.18 -24.85 5.62
N LYS A 93 2.27 -24.33 6.18
CA LYS A 93 2.42 -22.90 6.42
C LYS A 93 3.80 -22.44 5.98
N PRO A 94 3.91 -21.39 5.14
CA PRO A 94 5.21 -20.82 4.81
C PRO A 94 5.81 -20.17 6.06
N GLN A 95 7.14 -20.03 6.09
CA GLN A 95 7.80 -19.34 7.21
C GLN A 95 7.55 -17.83 7.18
N GLN A 96 7.53 -17.27 5.97
CA GLN A 96 7.39 -15.85 5.70
C GLN A 96 6.46 -15.61 4.52
N ILE A 97 5.79 -14.46 4.52
CA ILE A 97 4.93 -14.00 3.44
C ILE A 97 5.25 -12.54 3.13
N ASN A 98 5.01 -12.17 1.88
CA ASN A 98 5.02 -10.77 1.46
C ASN A 98 3.66 -10.15 1.79
N VAL A 99 3.68 -8.92 2.27
CA VAL A 99 2.48 -8.09 2.43
C VAL A 99 2.68 -6.75 1.77
N VAL A 100 1.62 -6.21 1.20
CA VAL A 100 1.61 -4.84 0.71
C VAL A 100 1.22 -3.91 1.85
N VAL A 101 1.95 -2.81 1.97
CA VAL A 101 1.75 -1.80 3.01
C VAL A 101 1.67 -0.40 2.41
N ALA A 102 0.77 0.41 2.97
CA ALA A 102 0.72 1.85 2.78
C ALA A 102 1.44 2.54 3.95
N LYS A 103 2.21 3.59 3.66
CA LYS A 103 3.09 4.25 4.63
C LYS A 103 2.87 5.76 4.60
N ALA A 104 2.85 6.40 5.76
CA ALA A 104 2.78 7.86 5.90
C ALA A 104 3.70 8.33 7.03
N VAL A 105 4.52 9.35 6.77
CA VAL A 105 5.50 9.86 7.72
C VAL A 105 5.44 11.38 7.83
N TYR A 106 5.42 11.88 9.06
CA TYR A 106 5.65 13.28 9.39
C TYR A 106 6.22 13.43 10.80
N ASP A 107 7.37 14.10 10.90
CA ASP A 107 8.09 14.32 12.16
C ASP A 107 8.30 13.00 12.93
N THR A 108 7.81 12.91 14.17
CA THR A 108 7.89 11.69 14.98
C THR A 108 6.79 10.68 14.68
N HIS A 109 5.85 10.99 13.77
CA HIS A 109 4.73 10.12 13.42
C HIS A 109 5.06 9.30 12.17
N ALA A 110 4.97 7.97 12.31
CA ALA A 110 5.16 7.02 11.24
C ALA A 110 4.01 6.02 11.25
N TRP A 111 3.07 6.16 10.33
CA TRP A 111 1.89 5.31 10.25
C TRP A 111 2.06 4.29 9.13
N VAL A 112 1.66 3.05 9.41
CA VAL A 112 1.62 1.98 8.42
C VAL A 112 0.24 1.36 8.42
N ARG A 113 -0.29 1.07 7.23
CA ARG A 113 -1.45 0.21 7.05
C ARG A 113 -1.05 -1.02 6.26
N VAL A 114 -1.34 -2.19 6.81
CA VAL A 114 -1.17 -3.46 6.11
C VAL A 114 -2.42 -3.69 5.25
N LEU A 115 -2.23 -3.84 3.94
CA LEU A 115 -3.33 -3.81 2.96
C LEU A 115 -3.79 -5.20 2.56
N LEU A 116 -2.85 -6.05 2.13
CA LEU A 116 -3.14 -7.40 1.65
C LEU A 116 -1.90 -8.29 1.77
N ILE A 117 -2.14 -9.60 1.69
CA ILE A 117 -1.07 -10.59 1.54
C ILE A 117 -0.79 -10.72 0.04
N SER A 118 0.47 -10.51 -0.33
CA SER A 118 0.93 -10.53 -1.71
C SER A 118 0.88 -11.96 -2.27
N THR A 119 0.38 -12.10 -3.49
CA THR A 119 0.42 -13.35 -4.27
C THR A 119 1.43 -13.20 -5.42
N PRO A 120 2.00 -14.30 -5.94
CA PRO A 120 2.91 -14.23 -7.10
C PRO A 120 2.27 -13.73 -8.41
N GLU A 121 0.94 -13.78 -8.52
CA GLU A 121 0.19 -13.47 -9.75
C GLU A 121 -0.34 -12.03 -9.79
N ASP A 122 -0.62 -11.45 -8.63
CA ASP A 122 -0.89 -10.03 -8.51
C ASP A 122 0.44 -9.28 -8.30
N GLU A 123 0.53 -8.03 -8.78
CA GLU A 123 1.35 -6.95 -8.16
C GLU A 123 2.32 -6.14 -9.04
N GLU A 124 1.95 -5.88 -10.29
CA GLU A 124 2.32 -4.59 -10.91
C GLU A 124 1.10 -3.83 -11.44
N TYR A 125 0.08 -4.54 -11.93
CA TYR A 125 -1.06 -3.94 -12.63
C TYR A 125 -1.90 -2.99 -11.75
N TYR A 126 -1.91 -3.21 -10.43
CA TYR A 126 -2.72 -2.45 -9.48
C TYR A 126 -1.90 -1.67 -8.45
N PHE A 127 -0.59 -1.55 -8.61
CA PHE A 127 0.26 -0.91 -7.60
C PHE A 127 -0.15 0.54 -7.31
N HIS A 128 -0.69 1.26 -8.31
CA HIS A 128 -1.26 2.59 -8.13
C HIS A 128 -2.40 2.65 -7.11
N ASN A 129 -3.18 1.57 -6.92
CA ASN A 129 -4.22 1.50 -5.91
C ASN A 129 -3.63 1.52 -4.49
N HIS A 130 -2.47 0.88 -4.29
CA HIS A 130 -1.80 0.90 -2.99
C HIS A 130 -1.23 2.29 -2.69
N GLU A 131 -0.74 3.00 -3.71
CA GLU A 131 -0.32 4.39 -3.57
C GLU A 131 -1.49 5.33 -3.23
N ILE A 132 -2.69 5.07 -3.77
CA ILE A 132 -3.92 5.77 -3.36
C ILE A 132 -4.19 5.56 -1.87
N GLU A 133 -4.04 4.33 -1.36
CA GLU A 133 -4.19 4.05 0.08
C GLU A 133 -3.11 4.72 0.93
N ALA A 134 -1.87 4.83 0.44
CA ALA A 134 -0.81 5.57 1.12
C ALA A 134 -1.14 7.07 1.22
N ILE A 135 -1.67 7.69 0.17
CA ILE A 135 -2.13 9.08 0.21
C ILE A 135 -3.27 9.25 1.20
N ARG A 136 -4.27 8.34 1.21
CA ARG A 136 -5.37 8.35 2.20
C ARG A 136 -4.86 8.25 3.63
N LEU A 137 -3.88 7.37 3.89
CA LEU A 137 -3.22 7.27 5.18
C LEU A 137 -2.54 8.59 5.59
N GLY A 138 -1.86 9.24 4.65
CA GLY A 138 -1.25 10.57 4.87
C GLY A 138 -2.27 11.66 5.16
N ILE A 139 -3.44 11.65 4.50
CA ILE A 139 -4.55 12.55 4.80
C ILE A 139 -5.10 12.30 6.20
N GLY A 140 -5.25 11.04 6.60
CA GLY A 140 -5.64 10.66 7.96
C GLY A 140 -4.67 11.19 9.01
N LEU A 141 -3.36 11.02 8.79
CA LEU A 141 -2.32 11.57 9.65
C LEU A 141 -2.40 13.10 9.73
N ARG A 142 -2.59 13.78 8.59
CA ARG A 142 -2.75 15.24 8.52
C ARG A 142 -3.90 15.72 9.40
N ARG A 143 -5.05 15.06 9.29
CA ARG A 143 -6.27 15.36 10.06
C ARG A 143 -6.04 15.11 11.56
N TYR A 144 -5.46 13.97 11.92
CA TYR A 144 -5.12 13.63 13.31
C TYR A 144 -4.24 14.70 13.97
N LEU A 145 -3.28 15.26 13.23
CA LEU A 145 -2.39 16.32 13.72
C LEU A 145 -3.03 17.73 13.65
N ASN A 146 -4.19 17.87 13.00
CA ASN A 146 -4.86 19.13 12.72
C ASN A 146 -3.93 20.16 12.03
N LEU A 147 -3.22 19.71 11.00
CA LEU A 147 -2.28 20.53 10.22
C LEU A 147 -2.79 20.76 8.79
N ASP A 148 -2.52 21.93 8.21
CA ASP A 148 -2.72 22.19 6.78
C ASP A 148 -1.37 22.19 6.04
N ILE A 149 -0.83 21.00 5.84
CA ILE A 149 0.44 20.77 5.14
C ILE A 149 0.25 19.82 3.95
N PRO A 150 1.12 19.90 2.93
CA PRO A 150 0.99 19.05 1.75
C PRO A 150 1.24 17.56 2.09
N VAL A 151 0.43 16.69 1.48
CA VAL A 151 0.66 15.24 1.44
C VAL A 151 1.31 14.91 0.09
N ILE A 152 2.50 14.31 0.14
CA ILE A 152 3.37 14.10 -1.01
C ILE A 152 3.56 12.62 -1.27
N ASN A 153 3.36 12.22 -2.53
CA ASN A 153 3.57 10.87 -3.03
C ASN A 153 4.39 10.89 -4.33
N ASP A 154 5.05 9.78 -4.69
CA ASP A 154 5.86 9.71 -5.91
C ASP A 154 5.13 9.07 -7.11
N SER A 155 3.90 8.57 -6.94
CA SER A 155 3.03 8.11 -8.00
C SER A 155 2.14 9.24 -8.54
N GLN A 156 2.45 9.70 -9.76
CA GLN A 156 1.63 10.71 -10.44
C GLN A 156 0.18 10.26 -10.66
N ASP A 157 -0.02 8.97 -10.92
CA ASP A 157 -1.34 8.41 -11.21
C ASP A 157 -2.22 8.39 -9.97
N ALA A 158 -1.66 8.04 -8.82
CA ALA A 158 -2.37 8.09 -7.54
C ALA A 158 -2.74 9.53 -7.15
N VAL A 159 -1.80 10.47 -7.29
CA VAL A 159 -2.07 11.90 -7.03
C VAL A 159 -3.17 12.42 -7.96
N ARG A 160 -3.08 12.12 -9.27
CA ARG A 160 -4.10 12.53 -10.25
C ARG A 160 -5.49 11.99 -9.90
N HIS A 161 -5.58 10.74 -9.44
CA HIS A 161 -6.85 10.13 -9.04
C HIS A 161 -7.52 10.89 -7.87
N LEU A 162 -6.72 11.50 -6.99
CA LEU A 162 -7.20 12.11 -5.74
C LEU A 162 -7.24 13.64 -5.74
N GLN A 163 -6.62 14.33 -6.71
CA GLN A 163 -6.43 15.78 -6.72
C GLN A 163 -7.74 16.60 -6.70
N GLY A 164 -8.88 16.01 -7.08
CA GLY A 164 -10.20 16.63 -7.00
C GLY A 164 -11.01 16.28 -5.74
N LYS A 165 -10.54 15.34 -4.93
CA LYS A 165 -11.21 14.87 -3.71
C LYS A 165 -10.59 15.44 -2.45
N TYR A 166 -9.26 15.60 -2.44
CA TYR A 166 -8.53 16.08 -1.28
C TYR A 166 -7.65 17.27 -1.65
N PRO A 167 -7.78 18.40 -0.93
CA PRO A 167 -6.92 19.55 -1.17
C PRO A 167 -5.49 19.29 -0.68
N ASN A 168 -4.54 20.04 -1.26
CA ASN A 168 -3.16 20.09 -0.81
C ASN A 168 -2.49 18.70 -0.78
N ILE A 169 -2.70 17.92 -1.84
CA ILE A 169 -1.95 16.70 -2.16
C ILE A 169 -1.13 16.93 -3.43
N GLY A 170 0.03 16.29 -3.56
CA GLY A 170 0.89 16.51 -4.70
C GLY A 170 1.94 15.45 -4.95
N TRP A 171 2.58 15.59 -6.09
CA TRP A 171 3.62 14.71 -6.56
C TRP A 171 5.01 15.31 -6.32
N GLN A 172 5.95 14.49 -5.84
CA GLN A 172 7.38 14.78 -5.89
C GLN A 172 8.16 13.50 -6.24
N PRO A 173 9.39 13.58 -6.78
CA PRO A 173 10.17 12.38 -7.11
C PRO A 173 10.49 11.53 -5.87
N ARG A 174 10.68 10.22 -6.06
CA ARG A 174 10.93 9.21 -4.99
C ARG A 174 11.91 9.60 -3.90
N HIS A 175 13.02 10.26 -4.26
CA HIS A 175 14.02 10.69 -3.26
C HIS A 175 13.44 11.68 -2.22
N CYS A 176 12.38 12.42 -2.57
CA CYS A 176 11.67 13.33 -1.67
C CYS A 176 10.72 12.61 -0.70
N VAL A 177 10.29 11.38 -1.00
CA VAL A 177 9.44 10.55 -0.13
C VAL A 177 10.22 9.40 0.52
N SER A 178 11.56 9.48 0.52
CA SER A 178 12.46 8.43 1.03
C SER A 178 12.18 8.00 2.47
N LEU A 179 11.66 8.90 3.32
CA LEU A 179 11.26 8.56 4.69
C LEU A 179 10.14 7.53 4.72
N ALA A 180 9.06 7.75 3.96
CA ALA A 180 7.98 6.78 3.83
C ALA A 180 8.48 5.53 3.10
N HIS A 181 9.28 5.70 2.06
CA HIS A 181 9.80 4.58 1.29
C HIS A 181 10.60 3.56 2.12
N CYS A 182 11.45 4.07 3.02
CA CYS A 182 12.29 3.24 3.87
C CYS A 182 11.61 2.80 5.19
N LEU A 183 10.39 3.28 5.48
CA LEU A 183 9.71 2.97 6.73
C LEU A 183 9.38 1.47 6.81
N LYS A 184 9.73 0.84 7.93
CA LYS A 184 9.36 -0.56 8.25
C LYS A 184 8.16 -0.61 9.20
N ILE A 185 7.36 -1.68 9.13
CA ILE A 185 6.24 -1.91 10.08
C ILE A 185 6.71 -1.78 11.53
N ALA A 186 7.87 -2.37 11.86
CA ALA A 186 8.44 -2.34 13.21
C ALA A 186 8.86 -0.95 13.70
N GLN A 187 8.98 0.03 12.80
CA GLN A 187 9.33 1.43 13.12
C GLN A 187 8.10 2.33 13.21
N ALA A 188 6.91 1.80 12.89
CA ALA A 188 5.69 2.58 12.87
C ALA A 188 5.24 2.95 14.29
N THR A 189 4.85 4.20 14.49
CA THR A 189 4.18 4.66 15.70
C THR A 189 2.72 4.24 15.78
N LYS A 190 2.10 3.91 14.64
CA LYS A 190 0.75 3.36 14.56
C LYS A 190 0.66 2.38 13.39
N VAL A 191 0.06 1.21 13.62
CA VAL A 191 -0.15 0.19 12.60
C VAL A 191 -1.64 -0.12 12.50
N TYR A 192 -2.17 -0.02 11.29
CA TYR A 192 -3.55 -0.34 10.96
C TYR A 192 -3.66 -1.72 10.32
N ASN A 193 -4.56 -2.53 10.85
CA ASN A 193 -5.00 -3.78 10.25
C ASN A 193 -6.28 -3.56 9.43
N GLU A 194 -6.83 -4.63 8.85
CA GLU A 194 -8.04 -4.61 8.03
C GLU A 194 -9.25 -3.95 8.74
N GLN A 195 -9.41 -4.21 10.04
CA GLN A 195 -10.57 -3.75 10.83
C GLN A 195 -10.43 -2.29 11.29
N ALA A 196 -9.29 -1.95 11.90
CA ALA A 196 -9.07 -0.66 12.54
C ALA A 196 -9.08 0.52 11.55
N TRP A 197 -8.78 0.28 10.28
CA TRP A 197 -8.82 1.33 9.27
C TRP A 197 -10.25 1.72 8.88
N GLY A 198 -11.17 0.75 8.76
CA GLY A 198 -12.56 1.01 8.38
C GLY A 198 -13.28 1.88 9.40
N GLU A 199 -13.11 1.56 10.68
CA GLU A 199 -13.74 2.28 11.80
C GLU A 199 -13.28 3.75 11.88
N GLU A 200 -11.97 4.01 11.77
CA GLU A 200 -11.44 5.39 11.85
C GLU A 200 -11.64 6.21 10.58
N TRP A 201 -11.93 5.59 9.42
CA TRP A 201 -12.06 6.31 8.15
C TRP A 201 -13.52 6.58 7.77
N ASP A 202 -14.45 5.67 8.05
CA ASP A 202 -15.87 5.84 7.73
C ASP A 202 -16.52 6.93 8.59
N GLU A 203 -16.14 7.05 9.86
CA GLU A 203 -16.56 8.17 10.73
C GLU A 203 -16.21 9.55 10.12
N VAL A 204 -15.13 9.62 9.32
CA VAL A 204 -14.60 10.88 8.78
C VAL A 204 -15.29 11.29 7.47
N LEU A 205 -15.78 10.34 6.66
CA LEU A 205 -16.58 10.65 5.46
C LEU A 205 -17.97 11.17 5.84
N ASP A 206 -18.55 10.65 6.92
CA ASP A 206 -19.84 11.08 7.43
C ASP A 206 -19.79 12.51 7.97
N GLU A 207 -18.69 12.95 8.61
CA GLU A 207 -18.52 14.34 9.06
C GLU A 207 -18.42 15.35 7.90
N GLU A 208 -17.74 15.00 6.80
CA GLU A 208 -17.62 15.87 5.61
C GLU A 208 -18.97 16.04 4.90
N LEU A 209 -19.78 14.97 4.79
CA LEU A 209 -21.14 15.04 4.20
C LEU A 209 -22.14 15.83 5.05
N VAL A 210 -21.98 15.82 6.39
CA VAL A 210 -22.82 16.63 7.29
C VAL A 210 -22.42 18.10 7.26
N SER A 211 -21.14 18.41 7.00
CA SER A 211 -20.65 19.80 6.92
C SER A 211 -21.12 20.58 5.68
N ASP A 212 -21.38 19.88 4.56
CA ASP A 212 -21.91 20.47 3.32
C ASP A 212 -23.46 20.64 3.33
N GLY A 213 -24.11 20.22 4.41
CA GLY A 213 -25.58 20.15 4.53
C GLY A 213 -26.24 21.18 5.45
N THR A 214 -25.53 22.20 5.96
CA THR A 214 -26.14 23.21 6.85
C THR A 214 -26.07 24.62 6.25
N VAL A 215 -26.96 24.88 5.29
CA VAL A 215 -27.38 26.25 4.96
C VAL A 215 -28.64 26.54 5.76
N GLY A 216 -28.51 27.41 6.77
CA GLY A 216 -29.65 28.09 7.38
C GLY A 216 -30.24 29.17 6.47
#